data_AF-A0A5B0CZB5-F1
#
_entry.id   AF-A0A5B0CZB5-F1
#
_cell.length_a   1.000
_cell.length_b   1.000
_cell.length_c   1.000
_cell.angle_alpha   90.00
_cell.angle_beta   90.00
_cell.angle_gamma   90.00
#
_symmetry.space_group_name_H-M   'P 1'
#
loop_
_entity.id
_entity.type
_entity.pdbx_description
1 polymer ?
#
loop_
_entity_poly.entity_id
_entity_poly.type
_entity_poly.pdbx_seq_one_letter_code
_entity_poly.pdbx_strand_id
1 'polypeptide(L)'
;MVQSSSSRATGWGILALSVIGMVLVWIAFAGQYVDSREIESQCSTDVPGGAIVTEDATAYASQRTFIPAGRLCTYPTEDGGTVSVQTGWPSTIGAFIGSALGAVALALSWGLWRRTTAMQQVLIHAVVLALGLGWVSMANFAALG
;
A
#
# COMPACT_ATOMS: atom_id res chain seq x y z
N MET A 1 -17.72 29.75 -28.46
CA MET A 1 -17.23 29.73 -27.06
C MET A 1 -17.60 28.40 -26.41
N VAL A 2 -16.79 27.34 -26.56
CA VAL A 2 -17.06 26.00 -25.96
C VAL A 2 -15.83 25.45 -25.21
N GLN A 3 -14.70 26.17 -25.24
CA GLN A 3 -13.40 25.61 -24.86
C GLN A 3 -13.04 25.74 -23.37
N SER A 4 -13.86 26.44 -22.55
CA SER A 4 -13.52 26.68 -21.13
C SER A 4 -14.04 25.59 -20.17
N SER A 5 -15.04 24.80 -20.56
CA SER A 5 -15.57 23.74 -19.70
C SER A 5 -14.65 22.52 -19.65
N SER A 6 -13.98 22.18 -20.76
CA SER A 6 -13.20 20.95 -20.85
C SER A 6 -11.90 21.00 -20.03
N SER A 7 -11.20 22.15 -19.99
CA SER A 7 -9.93 22.26 -19.24
C SER A 7 -10.13 22.15 -17.72
N ARG A 8 -11.25 22.68 -17.19
CA ARG A 8 -11.58 22.53 -15.78
C ARG A 8 -11.89 21.08 -15.43
N ALA A 9 -12.67 20.40 -16.27
CA ALA A 9 -12.99 18.98 -16.08
C ALA A 9 -11.73 18.10 -16.07
N THR A 10 -10.75 18.38 -16.94
CA THR A 10 -9.47 17.66 -16.96
C THR A 10 -8.68 17.81 -15.65
N GLY A 11 -8.60 19.03 -15.10
CA GLY A 11 -7.90 19.26 -13.84
C GLY A 11 -8.54 18.54 -12.65
N TRP A 12 -9.88 18.47 -12.60
CA TRP A 12 -10.60 17.69 -11.57
C TRP A 12 -10.42 16.18 -11.75
N GLY A 13 -10.33 15.69 -12.99
CA GLY A 13 -10.02 14.28 -13.25
C GLY A 13 -8.63 13.87 -12.76
N ILE A 14 -7.61 14.72 -13.00
CA ILE A 14 -6.24 14.49 -12.51
C ILE A 14 -6.21 14.49 -10.98
N LEU A 15 -6.94 15.41 -10.34
CA LEU A 15 -7.08 15.43 -8.89
C LEU A 15 -7.70 14.13 -8.38
N ALA A 16 -8.82 13.69 -8.97
CA ALA A 16 -9.49 12.46 -8.56
C ALA A 16 -8.57 11.24 -8.68
N LEU A 17 -7.82 11.11 -9.78
CA LEU A 17 -6.83 10.04 -9.95
C LEU A 17 -5.73 10.09 -8.89
N SER A 18 -5.24 11.29 -8.54
CA SER A 18 -4.25 11.47 -7.48
C SER A 18 -4.80 11.00 -6.14
N VAL A 19 -6.05 11.38 -5.82
CA VAL A 19 -6.72 11.03 -4.56
C VAL A 19 -6.94 9.52 -4.48
N ILE A 20 -7.36 8.88 -5.56
CA ILE A 20 -7.48 7.41 -5.62
C ILE A 20 -6.13 6.76 -5.34
N GLY A 21 -5.05 7.25 -5.96
CA GLY A 21 -3.70 6.75 -5.73
C GLY A 21 -3.25 6.89 -4.27
N MET A 22 -3.51 8.05 -3.66
CA MET A 22 -3.25 8.29 -2.24
C MET A 22 -4.04 7.31 -1.35
N VAL A 23 -5.35 7.16 -1.58
CA VAL A 23 -6.21 6.27 -0.78
C VAL A 23 -5.72 4.83 -0.84
N LEU A 24 -5.30 4.34 -2.01
CA LEU A 24 -4.76 2.97 -2.14
C LEU A 24 -3.50 2.74 -1.29
N VAL A 25 -2.58 3.71 -1.24
CA VAL A 25 -1.38 3.62 -0.40
C VAL A 25 -1.76 3.61 1.08
N TRP A 26 -2.71 4.44 1.50
CA TRP A 26 -3.16 4.48 2.89
C TRP A 26 -3.95 3.22 3.31
N ILE A 27 -4.71 2.62 2.40
CA ILE A 27 -5.36 1.31 2.63
C ILE A 27 -4.30 0.23 2.85
N ALA A 28 -3.23 0.23 2.05
CA ALA A 28 -2.16 -0.73 2.22
C ALA A 28 -1.43 -0.54 3.57
N PHE A 29 -1.25 0.71 4.02
CA PHE A 29 -0.71 0.99 5.36
C PHE A 29 -1.64 0.51 6.46
N ALA A 30 -2.95 0.76 6.32
CA ALA A 30 -3.95 0.25 7.26
C ALA A 30 -3.95 -1.28 7.32
N GLY A 31 -3.78 -1.96 6.19
CA GLY A 31 -3.60 -3.42 6.13
C GLY A 31 -2.39 -3.89 6.92
N GLN A 32 -1.21 -3.28 6.69
CA GLN A 32 0.00 -3.59 7.46
C GLN A 32 -0.16 -3.31 8.96
N TYR A 33 -0.93 -2.27 9.33
CA TYR A 33 -1.24 -1.94 10.72
C TYR A 33 -2.14 -2.99 11.37
N VAL A 34 -3.20 -3.44 10.69
CA VAL A 34 -4.09 -4.50 11.18
C VAL A 34 -3.34 -5.81 11.35
N ASP A 35 -2.52 -6.20 10.35
CA ASP A 35 -1.66 -7.40 10.41
C ASP A 35 -0.70 -7.40 11.61
N SER A 36 -0.33 -6.21 12.10
CA SER A 36 0.55 -6.08 13.25
C SER A 36 -0.15 -6.22 14.62
N ARG A 37 -1.47 -6.00 14.66
CA ARG A 37 -2.29 -6.06 15.88
C ARG A 37 -2.87 -7.46 16.08
N GLU A 38 -3.18 -8.17 15.01
CA GLU A 38 -3.78 -9.50 15.05
C GLU A 38 -2.77 -10.60 14.68
N ILE A 39 -1.71 -10.72 15.48
CA ILE A 39 -0.55 -11.60 15.23
C ILE A 39 -0.97 -13.07 15.04
N GLU A 40 -1.97 -13.52 15.79
CA GLU A 40 -2.42 -14.92 15.83
C GLU A 40 -3.46 -15.27 14.76
N SER A 41 -4.26 -14.31 14.27
CA SER A 41 -5.35 -14.60 13.31
C SER A 41 -4.85 -14.74 11.87
N GLN A 42 -3.89 -13.92 11.45
CA GLN A 42 -3.39 -13.92 10.07
C GLN A 42 -2.46 -15.10 9.79
N CYS A 43 -1.51 -15.39 10.70
CA CYS A 43 -0.64 -16.57 10.58
C CYS A 43 -1.37 -17.89 10.92
N SER A 44 -2.67 -17.90 11.23
CA SER A 44 -3.47 -19.13 11.36
C SER A 44 -4.43 -19.36 10.20
N THR A 45 -4.69 -18.33 9.38
CA THR A 45 -5.66 -18.43 8.27
C THR A 45 -5.03 -19.03 7.01
N ASP A 46 -3.78 -18.69 6.69
CA ASP A 46 -3.04 -19.17 5.49
C ASP A 46 -1.93 -20.17 5.87
N VAL A 47 -2.32 -21.32 6.45
CA VAL A 47 -1.38 -22.38 6.82
C VAL A 47 -0.99 -23.20 5.57
N PRO A 48 0.31 -23.33 5.25
CA PRO A 48 0.76 -24.15 4.14
C PRO A 48 0.61 -25.65 4.45
N GLY A 49 0.24 -26.45 3.45
CA GLY A 49 0.13 -27.90 3.60
C GLY A 49 1.46 -28.54 4.05
N GLY A 50 1.42 -29.31 5.14
CA GLY A 50 2.60 -29.94 5.74
C GLY A 50 3.24 -29.16 6.90
N ALA A 51 2.70 -28.01 7.29
CA ALA A 51 3.07 -27.31 8.51
C ALA A 51 2.44 -27.95 9.75
N ILE A 52 3.21 -28.08 10.82
CA ILE A 52 2.71 -28.47 12.14
C ILE A 52 2.08 -27.22 12.76
N VAL A 53 0.75 -27.24 12.93
CA VAL A 53 0.01 -26.19 13.62
C VAL A 53 -0.67 -26.80 14.84
N THR A 54 -0.09 -26.57 16.01
CA THR A 54 -0.72 -26.86 17.31
C THR A 54 -0.95 -25.55 18.04
N GLU A 55 -1.86 -25.53 19.01
CA GLU A 55 -2.15 -24.36 19.86
C GLU A 55 -0.87 -23.79 20.51
N ASP A 56 0.14 -24.65 20.72
CA ASP A 56 1.47 -24.31 21.25
C ASP A 56 2.57 -24.11 20.18
N ALA A 57 2.39 -24.61 18.94
CA ALA A 57 3.33 -24.43 17.82
C ALA A 57 2.92 -23.22 16.97
N THR A 58 2.71 -22.09 17.64
CA THR A 58 2.56 -20.79 16.99
C THR A 58 3.78 -20.51 16.09
N ALA A 59 3.56 -19.81 14.97
CA ALA A 59 4.63 -19.50 14.01
C ALA A 59 5.88 -18.94 14.71
N TYR A 60 7.04 -19.59 14.49
CA TYR A 60 8.28 -19.37 15.26
C TYR A 60 8.91 -18.00 15.02
N ALA A 61 8.60 -17.36 13.89
CA ALA A 61 8.98 -15.99 13.62
C ALA A 61 7.90 -15.32 12.79
N SER A 62 7.49 -14.14 13.24
CA SER A 62 6.62 -13.24 12.49
C SER A 62 7.33 -11.89 12.36
N GLN A 63 8.19 -11.75 11.34
CA GLN A 63 8.88 -10.47 11.10
C GLN A 63 8.00 -9.56 10.26
N ARG A 64 7.95 -8.27 10.59
CA ARG A 64 7.27 -7.27 9.76
C ARG A 64 8.13 -7.01 8.52
N THR A 65 7.52 -7.05 7.36
CA THR A 65 8.22 -6.78 6.10
C THR A 65 7.73 -5.49 5.47
N PHE A 66 8.64 -4.75 4.84
CA PHE A 66 8.32 -3.53 4.11
C PHE A 66 7.73 -3.85 2.73
N ILE A 67 8.32 -4.84 2.04
CA ILE A 67 7.84 -5.33 0.75
C ILE A 67 7.84 -6.86 0.77
N PRO A 68 6.67 -7.49 0.62
CA PRO A 68 5.33 -6.94 0.81
C PRO A 68 5.07 -6.34 2.21
N ALA A 69 4.20 -5.33 2.25
CA ALA A 69 3.69 -4.69 3.45
C ALA A 69 2.75 -5.64 4.20
N GLY A 70 3.33 -6.44 5.08
CA GLY A 70 2.69 -7.53 5.81
C GLY A 70 3.69 -8.21 6.76
N ARG A 71 3.61 -9.53 6.88
CA ARG A 71 4.53 -10.31 7.72
C ARG A 71 5.00 -11.60 7.04
N LEU A 72 6.17 -12.05 7.47
CA LEU A 72 6.70 -13.37 7.11
C LEU A 72 6.42 -14.33 8.28
N CYS A 73 5.50 -15.29 8.10
CA CYS A 73 5.19 -16.34 9.07
C CYS A 73 6.03 -17.58 8.75
N THR A 74 6.77 -18.13 9.72
CA THR A 74 7.53 -19.39 9.55
C THR A 74 6.94 -20.51 10.42
N TYR A 75 6.70 -21.68 9.80
CA TYR A 75 6.16 -22.87 10.44
C TYR A 75 7.14 -24.03 10.36
N PRO A 76 7.24 -24.88 11.38
CA PRO A 76 7.95 -26.14 11.28
C PRO A 76 7.13 -27.17 10.48
N THR A 77 7.80 -28.11 9.82
CA THR A 77 7.14 -29.23 9.12
C THR A 77 7.36 -30.55 9.85
N GLU A 78 6.49 -31.53 9.57
CA GLU A 78 6.60 -32.89 10.13
C GLU A 78 7.92 -33.58 9.77
N ASP A 79 8.53 -33.22 8.63
CA ASP A 79 9.83 -33.73 8.17
C ASP A 79 11.04 -33.07 8.85
N GLY A 80 10.82 -32.19 9.85
CA GLY A 80 11.88 -31.46 10.56
C GLY A 80 12.43 -30.25 9.81
N GLY A 81 11.73 -29.79 8.76
CA GLY A 81 12.05 -28.57 8.00
C GLY A 81 11.24 -27.35 8.47
N THR A 82 11.35 -26.25 7.72
CA THR A 82 10.51 -25.05 7.91
C THR A 82 9.90 -24.59 6.59
N VAL A 83 8.68 -24.07 6.64
CA VAL A 83 7.99 -23.44 5.52
C VAL A 83 7.64 -22.00 5.91
N SER A 84 7.91 -21.06 5.02
CA SER A 84 7.60 -19.65 5.20
C SER A 84 6.46 -19.20 4.28
N VAL A 85 5.55 -18.40 4.82
CA VAL A 85 4.46 -17.75 4.07
C VAL A 85 4.56 -16.26 4.30
N GLN A 86 4.38 -15.48 3.23
CA GLN A 86 4.46 -14.04 3.29
C GLN A 86 3.11 -13.41 2.96
N THR A 87 2.57 -12.63 3.91
CA THR A 87 1.30 -11.91 3.78
C THR A 87 1.51 -10.51 3.20
N GLY A 88 0.42 -9.82 2.85
CA GLY A 88 0.47 -8.42 2.42
C GLY A 88 0.80 -8.19 0.93
N TRP A 89 0.80 -9.23 0.11
CA TRP A 89 0.95 -9.07 -1.35
C TRP A 89 -0.17 -8.24 -1.99
N PRO A 90 -1.47 -8.47 -1.70
CA PRO A 90 -2.56 -7.70 -2.32
C PRO A 90 -2.49 -6.21 -1.98
N SER A 91 -2.20 -5.87 -0.73
CA SER A 91 -2.02 -4.48 -0.27
C SER A 91 -0.82 -3.81 -0.95
N THR A 92 0.31 -4.52 -1.04
CA THR A 92 1.52 -4.01 -1.71
C THR A 92 1.29 -3.72 -3.18
N ILE A 93 0.62 -4.63 -3.90
CA ILE A 93 0.25 -4.43 -5.30
C ILE A 93 -0.66 -3.20 -5.44
N GLY A 94 -1.66 -3.05 -4.56
CA GLY A 94 -2.52 -1.88 -4.52
C GLY A 94 -1.74 -0.58 -4.31
N ALA A 95 -0.75 -0.57 -3.41
CA ALA A 95 0.12 0.58 -3.18
C ALA A 95 0.97 0.93 -4.41
N PHE A 96 1.52 -0.06 -5.11
CA PHE A 96 2.27 0.17 -6.36
C PHE A 96 1.38 0.75 -7.47
N ILE A 97 0.16 0.25 -7.63
CA ILE A 97 -0.83 0.79 -8.57
C ILE A 97 -1.16 2.25 -8.17
N GLY A 98 -1.37 2.51 -6.88
CA GLY A 98 -1.65 3.85 -6.39
C GLY A 98 -0.51 4.84 -6.67
N SER A 99 0.74 4.42 -6.47
CA SER A 99 1.93 5.21 -6.81
C SER A 99 2.04 5.49 -8.31
N ALA A 100 1.75 4.50 -9.16
CA ALA A 100 1.75 4.69 -10.61
C ALA A 100 0.70 5.73 -11.04
N LEU A 101 -0.50 5.68 -10.47
CA LEU A 101 -1.56 6.68 -10.70
C LEU A 101 -1.13 8.08 -10.23
N GLY A 102 -0.50 8.18 -9.05
CA GLY A 102 0.04 9.43 -8.54
C GLY A 102 1.12 10.03 -9.45
N ALA A 103 2.03 9.20 -9.97
CA ALA A 103 3.09 9.62 -10.90
C ALA A 103 2.51 10.11 -12.24
N VAL A 104 1.52 9.41 -12.78
CA VAL A 104 0.80 9.83 -13.99
C VAL A 104 0.08 11.16 -13.75
N ALA A 105 -0.59 11.32 -12.61
CA ALA A 105 -1.28 12.56 -12.29
C ALA A 105 -0.32 13.75 -12.13
N LEU A 106 0.86 13.53 -11.54
CA LEU A 106 1.95 14.50 -11.48
C LEU A 106 2.42 14.91 -12.87
N ALA A 107 2.76 13.93 -13.72
CA ALA A 107 3.22 14.16 -15.08
C ALA A 107 2.18 14.95 -15.91
N LEU A 108 0.90 14.58 -15.78
CA LEU A 108 -0.20 15.30 -16.43
C LEU A 108 -0.37 16.72 -15.90
N SER A 109 -0.23 16.93 -14.59
CA SER A 109 -0.32 18.26 -13.98
C SER A 109 0.81 19.20 -14.45
N TRP A 110 2.01 18.66 -14.69
CA TRP A 110 3.14 19.40 -15.24
C TRP A 110 2.93 19.71 -16.72
N GLY A 111 2.53 18.70 -17.51
CA GLY A 111 2.27 18.86 -18.94
C GLY A 111 1.10 19.79 -19.26
N LEU A 112 0.13 19.88 -18.34
CA LEU A 112 -1.07 20.72 -18.47
C LEU A 112 -1.03 21.96 -17.57
N TRP A 113 0.14 22.36 -17.06
CA TRP A 113 0.28 23.48 -16.12
C TRP A 113 -0.44 24.75 -16.61
N ARG A 114 -0.28 25.10 -17.89
CA ARG A 114 -0.93 26.29 -18.49
C ARG A 114 -2.47 26.20 -18.58
N ARG A 115 -3.07 25.03 -18.36
CA ARG A 115 -4.52 24.75 -18.47
C ARG A 115 -5.19 24.43 -17.13
N THR A 116 -4.41 24.31 -16.05
CA THR A 116 -4.87 24.03 -14.68
C THR A 116 -4.85 25.29 -13.82
N THR A 117 -5.78 25.40 -12.86
CA THR A 117 -5.77 26.53 -11.92
C THR A 117 -4.73 26.33 -10.82
N ALA A 118 -4.24 27.43 -10.23
CA ALA A 118 -3.28 27.37 -9.12
C ALA A 118 -3.77 26.48 -7.96
N MET A 119 -5.07 26.53 -7.64
CA MET A 119 -5.69 25.70 -6.61
C MET A 119 -5.60 24.20 -6.93
N GLN A 120 -5.83 23.80 -8.18
CA GLN A 120 -5.73 22.39 -8.59
C GLN A 120 -4.31 21.86 -8.45
N GLN A 121 -3.32 22.69 -8.77
CA GLN A 121 -1.92 22.28 -8.64
C GLN A 121 -1.50 22.11 -7.19
N VAL A 122 -1.87 23.05 -6.32
CA VAL A 122 -1.59 22.93 -4.88
C VAL A 122 -2.20 21.65 -4.32
N LEU A 123 -3.44 21.34 -4.68
CA LEU A 123 -4.11 20.11 -4.24
C LEU A 123 -3.41 18.85 -4.76
N ILE A 124 -3.02 18.80 -6.04
CA ILE A 124 -2.30 17.64 -6.60
C ILE A 124 -0.96 17.43 -5.87
N HIS A 125 -0.20 18.50 -5.63
CA HIS A 125 1.06 18.40 -4.89
C HIS A 125 0.83 17.96 -3.44
N ALA A 126 -0.22 18.46 -2.78
CA ALA A 126 -0.58 18.02 -1.43
C ALA A 126 -0.93 16.53 -1.38
N VAL A 127 -1.66 16.03 -2.37
CA VAL A 127 -2.02 14.60 -2.47
C VAL A 127 -0.78 13.74 -2.74
N VAL A 128 0.14 14.19 -3.58
CA VAL A 128 1.42 13.51 -3.82
C VAL A 128 2.27 13.46 -2.55
N LEU A 129 2.31 14.56 -1.78
CA LEU A 129 2.99 14.59 -0.48
C LEU A 129 2.37 13.57 0.48
N ALA A 130 1.04 13.50 0.56
CA ALA A 130 0.33 12.52 1.39
C ALA A 130 0.58 11.07 0.93
N LEU A 131 0.74 10.84 -0.37
CA LEU A 131 1.12 9.55 -0.94
C LEU A 131 2.55 9.17 -0.51
N GLY A 132 3.50 10.10 -0.62
CA GLY A 132 4.88 9.90 -0.15
C GLY A 132 4.96 9.64 1.36
N LEU A 133 4.18 10.37 2.15
CA LEU A 133 4.06 10.15 3.59
C LEU A 133 3.55 8.74 3.91
N GLY A 134 2.58 8.21 3.13
CA GLY A 134 2.10 6.84 3.30
C GLY A 134 3.21 5.79 3.16
N TRP A 135 4.08 5.93 2.16
CA TRP A 135 5.25 5.04 1.99
C TRP A 135 6.28 5.19 3.12
N VAL A 136 6.57 6.41 3.55
CA VAL A 136 7.47 6.66 4.68
C VAL A 136 6.91 6.04 5.96
N SER A 137 5.59 6.14 6.18
CA SER A 137 4.92 5.48 7.31
C SER A 137 5.04 3.97 7.26
N MET A 138 4.82 3.33 6.11
CA MET A 138 5.03 1.89 5.94
C MET A 138 6.48 1.47 6.20
N ALA A 139 7.45 2.24 5.69
CA ALA A 139 8.88 1.98 5.88
C ALA A 139 9.28 2.06 7.34
N ASN A 140 8.85 3.11 8.03
CA ASN A 140 9.11 3.29 9.44
C ASN A 140 8.42 2.19 10.27
N PHE A 141 7.20 1.82 9.90
CA PHE A 141 6.44 0.79 10.61
C PHE A 141 7.04 -0.62 10.44
N ALA A 142 7.61 -0.91 9.28
CA ALA A 142 8.38 -2.13 9.05
C ALA A 142 9.70 -2.14 9.83
N ALA A 143 10.38 -0.99 9.96
CA ALA A 143 11.64 -0.87 10.71
C ALA A 143 11.48 -0.98 12.25
N LEU A 144 10.26 -0.80 12.76
CA LEU A 144 9.94 -0.88 14.19
C LEU A 144 9.55 -2.29 14.66
N GLY A 145 9.48 -3.29 13.77
CA GLY A 145 9.12 -4.67 14.09
C GLY A 145 10.24 -5.65 13.82
#